data_AF-A0A258HB50-F1
#
_entry.id   AF-A0A258HB50-F1
#
_cell.length_a   1.000
_cell.length_b   1.000
_cell.length_c   1.000
_cell.angle_alpha   90.00
_cell.angle_beta   90.00
_cell.angle_gamma   90.00
#
_symmetry.space_group_name_H-M   'P 1'
#
loop_
_entity.id
_entity.type
_entity.pdbx_description
1 polymer ?
#
loop_
_entity_poly.entity_id
_entity_poly.type
_entity_poly.pdbx_seq_one_letter_code
_entity_poly.pdbx_strand_id
1 'polypeptide(L)'
;MRKPAYQRWLATNSSRPPAIADSTAVISTTVRSLHGNTVMLYNRRHMDLRESRTGSEQYCVLLRGRESSMLRGHTTRTGAGFTIIELLIVIVVIAILASITAVVYAGIQDKAYNTKIVAAVDAYSKSIQMYHIQNGSFPNYGTTWGSCLGRTSDYPATGDWPEGACTIYRSPGGQISHDYASDEFDDELSAFVGGLPDPKVPEVREDYSSGGYSRYRGIYYEHQNNASGSSVADWAYVEYVIKGQHECPNKYVDRFNGQVTFCSRIIWATDGGTD
;
A
#
# COMPACT_ATOMS: atom_id res chain seq x y z
N MET A 1 30.18 -41.47 -18.64
CA MET A 1 29.99 -42.60 -19.56
C MET A 1 28.49 -42.92 -19.67
N ARG A 2 27.98 -42.87 -20.92
CA ARG A 2 26.80 -43.50 -21.54
C ARG A 2 25.57 -43.95 -20.70
N LYS A 3 24.41 -43.35 -21.02
CA LYS A 3 23.08 -44.02 -21.06
C LYS A 3 23.02 -44.99 -22.27
N PRO A 4 21.93 -45.75 -22.58
CA PRO A 4 20.72 -46.20 -21.83
C PRO A 4 20.42 -47.72 -22.07
N ALA A 5 19.30 -48.27 -21.55
CA ALA A 5 18.36 -49.14 -22.31
C ALA A 5 17.19 -49.64 -21.44
N TYR A 6 16.00 -49.71 -22.05
CA TYR A 6 14.69 -50.04 -21.48
C TYR A 6 14.23 -51.39 -22.08
N GLN A 7 13.68 -52.31 -21.29
CA GLN A 7 12.97 -53.54 -21.72
C GLN A 7 11.69 -53.66 -20.87
N ARG A 8 10.47 -53.57 -21.44
CA ARG A 8 9.61 -54.59 -22.08
C ARG A 8 8.98 -55.61 -21.12
N TRP A 9 7.64 -55.57 -20.95
CA TRP A 9 6.67 -56.69 -20.85
C TRP A 9 5.26 -56.08 -20.60
N LEU A 10 4.32 -56.13 -21.54
CA LEU A 10 3.38 -57.18 -21.96
C LEU A 10 2.10 -57.31 -21.09
N ALA A 11 0.98 -57.33 -21.81
CA ALA A 11 -0.39 -57.21 -21.39
C ALA A 11 -0.96 -58.48 -20.73
N THR A 12 -2.07 -58.33 -19.99
CA THR A 12 -3.09 -59.38 -19.87
C THR A 12 -4.46 -58.81 -19.48
N ASN A 13 -5.44 -59.27 -20.26
CA ASN A 13 -6.84 -59.58 -19.95
C ASN A 13 -7.79 -58.48 -19.44
N SER A 14 -8.85 -58.12 -20.18
CA SER A 14 -10.02 -58.91 -20.65
C SER A 14 -11.13 -59.00 -19.61
N SER A 15 -12.24 -58.32 -19.86
CA SER A 15 -13.60 -58.91 -19.80
C SER A 15 -14.62 -57.88 -20.29
N ARG A 16 -15.46 -58.33 -21.22
CA ARG A 16 -16.53 -57.60 -21.91
C ARG A 16 -17.72 -57.34 -20.98
N PRO A 17 -18.52 -56.28 -21.21
CA PRO A 17 -19.96 -56.33 -20.97
C PRO A 17 -20.76 -56.37 -22.29
N PRO A 18 -22.06 -56.73 -22.22
CA PRO A 18 -22.80 -57.38 -23.30
C PRO A 18 -23.47 -56.42 -24.30
N ALA A 19 -24.02 -57.07 -25.33
CA ALA A 19 -24.50 -56.56 -26.60
C ALA A 19 -25.96 -56.03 -26.56
N ILE A 20 -26.12 -54.84 -27.16
CA ILE A 20 -27.16 -54.39 -28.13
C ILE A 20 -28.58 -54.12 -27.62
N ALA A 21 -28.98 -52.84 -27.72
CA ALA A 21 -30.23 -52.44 -28.38
C ALA A 21 -30.14 -50.99 -28.93
N ASP A 22 -30.42 -50.89 -30.23
CA ASP A 22 -30.83 -49.72 -31.03
C ASP A 22 -29.88 -48.54 -31.36
N SER A 23 -29.26 -48.66 -32.54
CA SER A 23 -29.43 -47.74 -33.68
C SER A 23 -29.17 -46.24 -33.50
N THR A 24 -27.97 -45.86 -33.03
CA THR A 24 -27.25 -44.71 -33.60
C THR A 24 -25.77 -45.08 -33.72
N ALA A 25 -25.27 -45.23 -34.95
CA ALA A 25 -23.86 -45.47 -35.19
C ALA A 25 -23.06 -44.21 -34.82
N VAL A 26 -22.60 -44.14 -33.56
CA VAL A 26 -21.57 -43.19 -33.13
C VAL A 26 -20.25 -43.70 -33.68
N ILE A 27 -19.76 -43.08 -34.75
CA ILE A 27 -18.39 -43.30 -35.23
C ILE A 27 -17.46 -42.65 -34.19
N SER A 28 -17.06 -43.42 -33.18
CA SER A 28 -16.03 -43.02 -32.23
C SER A 28 -14.67 -43.24 -32.87
N THR A 29 -14.07 -42.17 -33.41
CA THR A 29 -12.66 -42.19 -33.78
C THR A 29 -11.84 -41.87 -32.53
N THR A 30 -11.27 -42.88 -31.89
CA THR A 30 -10.32 -42.67 -30.79
C THR A 30 -8.97 -42.25 -31.37
N VAL A 31 -8.57 -40.98 -31.21
CA VAL A 31 -7.22 -40.54 -31.55
C VAL A 31 -6.34 -40.74 -30.32
N ARG A 32 -5.39 -41.68 -30.39
CA ARG A 32 -4.46 -41.95 -29.28
C ARG A 32 -3.28 -40.99 -29.39
N SER A 33 -3.21 -40.00 -28.50
CA SER A 33 -2.00 -39.18 -28.30
C SER A 33 -1.04 -39.91 -27.35
N LEU A 34 0.27 -39.68 -27.54
CA LEU A 34 1.37 -40.36 -26.84
C LEU A 34 1.46 -40.07 -25.33
N HIS A 35 0.60 -39.22 -24.75
CA HIS A 35 0.64 -38.84 -23.33
C HIS A 35 -0.72 -38.84 -22.59
N GLY A 36 -1.71 -39.62 -23.03
CA GLY A 36 -2.95 -39.81 -22.25
C GLY A 36 -4.17 -40.12 -23.12
N ASN A 37 -5.11 -40.89 -22.58
CA ASN A 37 -6.36 -41.24 -23.26
C ASN A 37 -7.36 -40.08 -23.14
N THR A 38 -7.45 -39.23 -24.16
CA THR A 38 -8.54 -38.24 -24.27
C THR A 38 -9.58 -38.75 -25.24
N VAL A 39 -10.83 -38.92 -24.77
CA VAL A 39 -11.97 -39.34 -25.59
C VAL A 39 -12.77 -38.09 -25.97
N MET A 40 -12.68 -37.67 -27.23
CA MET A 40 -13.53 -36.60 -27.78
C MET A 40 -14.82 -37.22 -28.31
N LEU A 41 -15.95 -36.94 -27.65
CA LEU A 41 -17.29 -37.36 -28.09
C LEU A 41 -17.85 -36.31 -29.05
N TYR A 42 -17.98 -36.65 -30.33
CA TYR A 42 -18.56 -35.78 -31.35
C TYR A 42 -20.04 -36.13 -31.57
N ASN A 43 -20.94 -35.23 -31.19
CA ASN A 43 -22.37 -35.35 -31.47
C ASN A 43 -22.76 -34.42 -32.63
N ARG A 44 -23.25 -34.99 -33.75
CA ARG A 44 -23.47 -34.28 -35.01
C ARG A 44 -24.79 -33.47 -35.08
N ARG A 45 -25.63 -33.47 -34.04
CA ARG A 45 -26.92 -32.75 -34.07
C ARG A 45 -26.98 -31.42 -33.30
N HIS A 46 -25.99 -31.09 -32.48
CA HIS A 46 -25.89 -29.78 -31.81
C HIS A 46 -24.44 -29.31 -31.85
N MET A 47 -24.18 -28.19 -32.54
CA MET A 47 -22.89 -27.51 -32.51
C MET A 47 -22.74 -26.76 -31.18
N ASP A 48 -22.50 -27.49 -30.10
CA ASP A 48 -22.06 -26.92 -28.83
C ASP A 48 -20.68 -27.48 -28.49
N LEU A 49 -19.67 -26.59 -28.50
CA LEU A 49 -18.33 -26.88 -28.00
C LEU A 49 -18.24 -26.33 -26.58
N ARG A 50 -18.21 -27.21 -25.58
CA ARG A 50 -17.85 -26.84 -24.21
C ARG A 50 -16.34 -26.93 -24.03
N GLU A 51 -15.74 -25.79 -23.71
CA GLU A 51 -14.30 -25.64 -23.44
C GLU A 51 -14.02 -26.02 -21.97
N SER A 52 -13.20 -27.05 -21.74
CA SER A 52 -12.68 -27.40 -20.41
C SER A 52 -11.25 -26.91 -20.29
N ARG A 53 -11.04 -25.89 -19.44
CA ARG A 53 -9.70 -25.37 -19.09
C ARG A 53 -8.97 -26.33 -18.16
N THR A 54 -7.88 -26.90 -18.64
CA THR A 54 -6.71 -27.24 -17.81
C THR A 54 -5.45 -27.16 -18.66
N GLY A 55 -4.51 -26.31 -18.24
CA GLY A 55 -3.10 -26.44 -18.62
C GLY A 55 -2.72 -25.81 -19.96
N SER A 56 -1.65 -25.04 -19.92
CA SER A 56 -0.99 -24.33 -21.00
C SER A 56 -0.58 -25.23 -22.16
N GLU A 57 -1.31 -25.19 -23.28
CA GLU A 57 -0.78 -25.41 -24.64
C GLU A 57 -1.89 -25.16 -25.67
N GLN A 58 -1.76 -24.08 -26.45
CA GLN A 58 -2.68 -23.77 -27.56
C GLN A 58 -2.27 -24.57 -28.80
N TYR A 59 -3.13 -25.49 -29.26
CA TYR A 59 -2.97 -26.13 -30.57
C TYR A 59 -4.17 -25.82 -31.48
N CYS A 60 -3.87 -25.23 -32.62
CA CYS A 60 -4.82 -24.87 -33.66
C CYS A 60 -5.06 -26.10 -34.57
N VAL A 61 -6.26 -26.67 -34.53
CA VAL A 61 -6.68 -27.74 -35.46
C VAL A 61 -7.28 -27.09 -36.71
N LEU A 62 -6.52 -27.08 -37.80
CA LEU A 62 -7.00 -26.64 -39.12
C LEU A 62 -7.89 -27.71 -39.76
N LEU A 63 -9.21 -27.53 -39.69
CA LEU A 63 -10.15 -28.27 -40.53
C LEU A 63 -10.41 -27.49 -41.82
N ARG A 64 -9.85 -28.00 -42.93
CA ARG A 64 -10.18 -27.58 -44.29
C ARG A 64 -11.61 -28.01 -44.62
N GLY A 65 -12.53 -27.05 -44.68
CA GLY A 65 -13.92 -27.23 -45.15
C GLY A 65 -14.18 -26.41 -46.41
N ARG A 66 -14.67 -27.10 -47.45
CA ARG A 66 -15.00 -26.64 -48.81
C ARG A 66 -15.84 -25.36 -48.84
N GLU A 67 -15.51 -24.52 -49.82
CA GLU A 67 -16.21 -23.29 -50.18
C GLU A 67 -17.72 -23.52 -50.38
N SER A 68 -18.51 -22.68 -49.72
CA SER A 68 -19.91 -22.42 -50.07
C SER A 68 -20.11 -20.93 -49.90
N SER A 69 -20.17 -20.26 -51.04
CA SER A 69 -20.44 -18.84 -51.23
C SER A 69 -21.81 -18.48 -50.67
N MET A 70 -21.89 -18.18 -49.37
CA MET A 70 -22.97 -17.37 -48.84
C MET A 70 -22.61 -15.90 -49.04
N LEU A 71 -23.28 -15.28 -50.01
CA LEU A 71 -23.36 -13.83 -50.16
C LEU A 71 -23.91 -13.24 -48.85
N ARG A 72 -23.00 -12.88 -47.95
CA ARG A 72 -23.31 -12.14 -46.73
C ARG A 72 -23.62 -10.71 -47.16
N GLY A 73 -24.91 -10.42 -47.31
CA GLY A 73 -25.40 -9.05 -47.47
C GLY A 73 -24.86 -8.21 -46.31
N HIS A 74 -23.86 -7.38 -46.60
CA HIS A 74 -23.39 -6.35 -45.70
C HIS A 74 -24.51 -5.31 -45.65
N THR A 75 -25.45 -5.46 -44.70
CA THR A 75 -26.30 -4.33 -44.30
C THR A 75 -25.35 -3.24 -43.84
N THR A 76 -25.07 -2.31 -44.74
CA THR A 76 -24.40 -1.05 -44.47
C THR A 76 -25.24 -0.34 -43.41
N ARG A 77 -24.86 -0.50 -42.14
CA ARG A 77 -25.28 0.48 -41.14
C ARG A 77 -24.73 1.79 -41.64
N THR A 78 -25.60 2.69 -42.07
CA THR A 78 -25.28 4.11 -42.26
C THR A 78 -24.96 4.66 -40.87
N GLY A 79 -23.76 4.36 -40.38
CA GLY A 79 -23.20 4.96 -39.20
C GLY A 79 -22.95 6.41 -39.54
N ALA A 80 -23.69 7.31 -38.93
CA ALA A 80 -23.31 8.72 -38.89
C ALA A 80 -21.88 8.78 -38.33
N GLY A 81 -20.91 9.13 -39.17
CA GLY A 81 -19.52 9.27 -38.77
C GLY A 81 -19.40 10.48 -37.84
N PHE A 82 -18.73 10.30 -36.70
CA PHE A 82 -18.31 11.42 -35.87
C PHE A 82 -17.41 12.34 -36.71
N THR A 83 -17.73 13.63 -36.72
CA THR A 83 -16.90 14.63 -37.37
C THR A 83 -15.57 14.75 -36.63
N ILE A 84 -14.50 15.08 -37.36
CA ILE A 84 -13.20 15.38 -36.73
C ILE A 84 -13.35 16.51 -35.69
N ILE A 85 -14.26 17.45 -35.95
CA ILE A 85 -14.56 18.57 -35.05
C ILE A 85 -15.16 18.07 -33.73
N GLU A 86 -16.10 17.13 -33.75
CA GLU A 86 -16.69 16.55 -32.54
C GLU A 86 -15.66 15.84 -31.67
N LEU A 87 -14.71 15.12 -32.26
CA LEU A 87 -13.63 14.49 -31.49
C LEU A 87 -12.65 15.54 -30.93
N LEU A 88 -12.34 16.58 -31.72
CA LEU A 88 -11.42 17.64 -31.34
C LEU A 88 -11.94 18.42 -30.13
N ILE A 89 -13.22 18.81 -30.11
CA ILE A 89 -13.77 19.53 -28.96
C ILE A 89 -13.74 18.68 -27.69
N VAL A 90 -13.94 17.36 -27.79
CA VAL A 90 -13.93 16.45 -26.64
C VAL A 90 -12.54 16.38 -26.02
N ILE A 91 -11.49 16.21 -26.82
CA ILE A 91 -10.12 16.17 -26.27
C ILE A 91 -9.70 17.50 -25.67
N VAL A 92 -10.14 18.63 -26.24
CA VAL A 92 -9.87 19.97 -25.69
C VAL A 92 -10.57 20.16 -24.36
N VAL A 93 -11.84 19.77 -24.25
CA VAL A 93 -12.60 19.85 -23.00
C VAL A 93 -11.98 18.95 -21.93
N ILE A 94 -11.59 17.72 -22.26
CA ILE A 94 -10.90 16.81 -21.33
C ILE A 94 -9.57 17.42 -20.88
N ALA A 95 -8.79 18.02 -21.78
CA ALA A 95 -7.52 18.66 -21.43
C ALA A 95 -7.72 19.84 -20.45
N ILE A 96 -8.73 20.69 -20.70
CA ILE A 96 -9.05 21.81 -19.80
C ILE A 96 -9.49 21.28 -18.43
N LEU A 97 -10.42 20.31 -18.38
CA LEU A 97 -10.90 19.75 -17.12
C LEU A 97 -9.78 19.03 -16.35
N ALA A 98 -8.93 18.26 -17.03
CA ALA A 98 -7.80 17.57 -16.42
C ALA A 98 -6.79 18.56 -15.81
N SER A 99 -6.50 19.67 -16.50
CA SER A 99 -5.56 20.68 -15.98
C SER A 99 -6.07 21.37 -14.72
N ILE A 100 -7.35 21.77 -14.67
CA ILE A 100 -7.95 22.40 -13.48
C ILE A 100 -8.01 21.42 -12.32
N THR A 101 -8.46 20.18 -12.57
CA THR A 101 -8.59 19.15 -11.53
C THR A 101 -7.24 18.75 -10.93
N ALA A 102 -6.17 18.70 -11.73
CA ALA A 102 -4.83 18.37 -11.23
C ALA A 102 -4.33 19.34 -10.14
N VAL A 103 -4.49 20.66 -10.34
CA VAL A 103 -4.03 21.68 -9.38
C VAL A 103 -4.86 21.65 -8.09
N VAL A 104 -6.19 21.53 -8.23
CA VAL A 104 -7.10 21.48 -7.07
C VAL A 104 -6.86 20.22 -6.23
N TYR A 105 -6.63 19.08 -6.90
CA TYR A 105 -6.43 17.80 -6.22
C TYR A 105 -5.17 17.80 -5.34
N ALA A 106 -4.07 18.39 -5.81
CA ALA A 106 -2.84 18.53 -5.01
C ALA A 106 -3.09 19.28 -3.69
N GLY A 107 -3.80 20.41 -3.73
CA GLY A 107 -4.12 21.19 -2.52
C GLY A 107 -5.07 20.46 -1.55
N ILE A 108 -5.99 19.64 -2.05
CA ILE A 108 -6.90 18.85 -1.20
C ILE A 108 -6.13 17.72 -0.51
N GLN A 109 -5.22 17.05 -1.21
CA GLN A 109 -4.40 15.99 -0.63
C GLN A 109 -3.55 16.50 0.53
N ASP A 110 -2.94 17.67 0.39
CA ASP A 110 -2.12 18.26 1.45
C ASP A 110 -2.96 18.66 2.67
N LYS A 111 -4.17 19.18 2.47
CA LYS A 111 -5.11 19.45 3.58
C LYS A 111 -5.54 18.18 4.30
N ALA A 112 -5.92 17.13 3.56
CA ALA A 112 -6.31 15.86 4.13
C ALA A 112 -5.17 15.21 4.92
N TYR A 113 -3.95 15.31 4.40
CA TYR A 113 -2.74 14.89 5.10
C TYR A 113 -2.53 15.67 6.41
N ASN A 114 -2.58 17.01 6.36
CA ASN A 114 -2.42 17.85 7.56
C ASN A 114 -3.48 17.52 8.62
N THR A 115 -4.74 17.31 8.23
CA THR A 115 -5.81 16.88 9.14
C THR A 115 -5.54 15.49 9.74
N LYS A 116 -5.04 14.53 8.94
CA LYS A 116 -4.66 13.20 9.44
C LYS A 116 -3.57 13.31 10.52
N ILE A 117 -2.52 14.09 10.28
CA ILE A 117 -1.40 14.21 11.22
C ILE A 117 -1.82 14.94 12.49
N VAL A 118 -2.58 16.02 12.39
CA VAL A 118 -3.08 16.72 13.59
C VAL A 118 -3.94 15.79 14.44
N ALA A 119 -4.86 15.04 13.83
CA ALA A 119 -5.65 14.04 14.54
C ALA A 119 -4.78 12.93 15.15
N ALA A 120 -3.69 12.55 14.49
CA ALA A 120 -2.75 11.57 15.02
C ALA A 120 -2.04 12.10 16.26
N VAL A 121 -1.51 13.32 16.19
CA VAL A 121 -0.88 14.02 17.30
C VAL A 121 -1.85 14.19 18.47
N ASP A 122 -3.11 14.51 18.22
CA ASP A 122 -4.14 14.63 19.26
C ASP A 122 -4.36 13.30 20.00
N ALA A 123 -4.44 12.19 19.27
CA ALA A 123 -4.62 10.85 19.85
C ALA A 123 -3.41 10.43 20.70
N TYR A 124 -2.20 10.62 20.17
CA TYR A 124 -0.96 10.35 20.89
C TYR A 124 -0.81 11.25 22.12
N SER A 125 -1.06 12.55 21.98
CA SER A 125 -0.97 13.52 23.08
C SER A 125 -1.90 13.14 24.23
N LYS A 126 -3.15 12.76 23.90
CA LYS A 126 -4.12 12.27 24.88
C LYS A 126 -3.64 10.99 25.55
N SER A 127 -3.10 10.05 24.77
CA SER A 127 -2.56 8.79 25.31
C SER A 127 -1.42 9.03 26.29
N ILE A 128 -0.49 9.90 25.93
CA ILE A 128 0.67 10.28 26.76
C ILE A 128 0.19 10.97 28.06
N GLN A 129 -0.80 11.87 27.97
CA GLN A 129 -1.37 12.52 29.13
C GLN A 129 -2.07 11.51 30.06
N MET A 130 -2.81 10.55 29.49
CA MET A 130 -3.46 9.49 30.28
C MET A 130 -2.43 8.56 30.96
N TYR A 131 -1.33 8.23 30.28
CA TYR A 131 -0.22 7.51 30.89
C TYR A 131 0.34 8.26 32.09
N HIS A 132 0.60 9.57 31.94
CA HIS A 132 1.09 10.40 33.03
C HIS A 132 0.13 10.42 34.22
N ILE A 133 -1.19 10.57 33.97
CA ILE A 133 -2.21 10.54 35.02
C ILE A 133 -2.20 9.21 35.78
N GLN A 134 -1.98 8.08 35.10
CA GLN A 134 -1.97 6.76 35.73
C GLN A 134 -0.67 6.46 36.49
N ASN A 135 0.48 6.82 35.90
CA ASN A 135 1.79 6.39 36.37
C ASN A 135 2.52 7.47 37.18
N GLY A 136 2.06 8.72 37.14
CA GLY A 136 2.66 9.87 37.83
C GLY A 136 3.95 10.38 37.16
N SER A 137 4.27 9.91 35.97
CA SER A 137 5.41 10.35 35.15
C SER A 137 5.11 10.10 33.68
N PHE A 138 5.73 10.85 32.77
CA PHE A 138 5.59 10.61 31.34
C PHE A 138 6.30 9.30 30.94
N PRO A 139 5.80 8.60 29.90
CA PRO A 139 6.34 7.32 29.48
C PRO A 139 7.77 7.47 28.97
N ASN A 140 8.67 6.64 29.50
CA ASN A 140 10.06 6.56 29.05
C ASN A 140 10.16 5.77 27.75
N TYR A 141 11.11 6.14 26.91
CA TYR A 141 11.27 5.58 25.57
C TYR A 141 12.51 4.72 25.38
N GLY A 142 13.28 4.46 26.45
CA GLY A 142 14.45 3.56 26.42
C GLY A 142 15.64 4.05 25.56
N THR A 143 15.50 5.15 24.83
CA THR A 143 16.55 5.81 24.04
C THR A 143 17.06 7.07 24.75
N THR A 144 18.17 7.62 24.26
CA THR A 144 18.93 8.67 24.98
C THR A 144 18.32 10.07 24.91
N TRP A 145 17.61 10.42 23.84
CA TRP A 145 17.19 11.81 23.57
C TRP A 145 15.68 11.91 23.38
N GLY A 146 15.13 11.15 22.44
CA GLY A 146 13.69 11.03 22.26
C GLY A 146 13.30 9.75 21.54
N SER A 147 12.00 9.63 21.25
CA SER A 147 11.42 8.49 20.57
C SER A 147 10.63 8.89 19.35
N CYS A 148 10.48 7.92 18.46
CA CYS A 148 9.54 8.00 17.37
C CYS A 148 8.22 7.38 17.80
N LEU A 149 7.13 8.10 17.63
CA LEU A 149 5.80 7.54 17.82
C LEU A 149 5.53 6.50 16.73
N GLY A 150 4.85 5.41 17.10
CA GLY A 150 4.59 4.27 16.22
C GLY A 150 5.48 3.08 16.49
N ARG A 151 5.34 2.06 15.65
CA ARG A 151 6.08 0.80 15.78
C ARG A 151 7.38 0.83 14.99
N THR A 152 8.34 -0.02 15.36
CA THR A 152 9.56 -0.22 14.58
C THR A 152 9.23 -0.61 13.14
N SER A 153 8.18 -1.42 12.92
CA SER A 153 7.72 -1.82 11.59
C SER A 153 7.16 -0.69 10.73
N ASP A 154 6.75 0.43 11.32
CA ASP A 154 6.31 1.60 10.55
C ASP A 154 7.47 2.31 9.85
N TYR A 155 8.69 2.10 10.34
CA TYR A 155 9.90 2.78 9.88
C TYR A 155 10.90 1.77 9.29
N PRO A 156 10.62 1.18 8.11
CA PRO A 156 11.52 0.21 7.50
C PRO A 156 12.87 0.87 7.15
N ALA A 157 13.92 0.06 7.12
CA ALA A 157 15.23 0.50 6.64
C ALA A 157 15.16 0.88 5.16
N THR A 158 15.46 2.14 4.83
CA THR A 158 15.39 2.66 3.45
C THR A 158 16.44 3.74 3.21
N GLY A 159 17.36 3.53 2.28
CA GLY A 159 18.45 4.48 2.02
C GLY A 159 19.34 4.65 3.25
N ASP A 160 19.52 5.89 3.71
CA ASP A 160 20.30 6.22 4.91
C ASP A 160 19.53 6.00 6.22
N TRP A 161 18.26 5.59 6.15
CA TRP A 161 17.44 5.39 7.34
C TRP A 161 17.65 3.98 7.92
N PRO A 162 18.14 3.87 9.18
CA PRO A 162 18.08 2.61 9.91
C PRO A 162 16.64 2.14 10.11
N GLU A 163 16.45 0.85 10.35
CA GLU A 163 15.16 0.31 10.78
C GLU A 163 14.73 0.93 12.10
N GLY A 164 13.44 1.26 12.23
CA GLY A 164 12.87 1.90 13.42
C GLY A 164 13.15 3.39 13.55
N ALA A 165 14.15 3.94 12.86
CA ALA A 165 14.53 5.35 13.03
C ALA A 165 13.52 6.29 12.37
N CYS A 166 13.04 7.34 13.02
CA CYS A 166 12.21 8.37 12.37
C CYS A 166 12.86 9.75 12.32
N THR A 167 13.95 9.95 13.04
CA THR A 167 14.79 11.15 12.97
C THR A 167 16.22 10.79 12.56
N ILE A 168 16.89 11.72 11.88
CA ILE A 168 18.34 11.72 11.71
C ILE A 168 18.81 13.12 12.07
N TYR A 169 19.52 13.26 13.18
CA TYR A 169 20.18 14.51 13.53
C TYR A 169 21.66 14.42 13.13
N ARG A 170 22.14 15.44 12.44
CA ARG A 170 23.56 15.64 12.16
C ARG A 170 24.02 16.95 12.78
N SER A 171 24.92 16.86 13.74
CA SER A 171 25.50 18.03 14.39
C SER A 171 26.43 18.82 13.44
N PRO A 172 26.70 20.11 13.73
CA PRO A 172 27.72 20.88 13.00
C PRO A 172 29.09 20.20 12.96
N GLY A 173 29.45 19.47 14.03
CA GLY A 173 30.71 18.72 14.14
C GLY A 173 30.71 17.38 13.39
N GLY A 174 29.62 17.02 12.71
CA GLY A 174 29.52 15.82 11.88
C GLY A 174 29.10 14.54 12.61
N GLN A 175 28.74 14.61 13.89
CA GLN A 175 28.16 13.47 14.60
C GLN A 175 26.73 13.23 14.10
N ILE A 176 26.36 11.96 13.94
CA ILE A 176 25.01 11.55 13.53
C ILE A 176 24.35 10.79 14.68
N SER A 177 23.12 11.14 14.99
CA SER A 177 22.26 10.41 15.92
C SER A 177 20.90 10.11 15.30
N HIS A 178 20.25 9.08 15.83
CA HIS A 178 18.96 8.59 15.39
C HIS A 178 18.08 8.38 16.61
N ASP A 179 16.82 8.76 16.50
CA ASP A 179 15.78 8.35 17.44
C ASP A 179 14.95 7.24 16.81
N TYR A 180 14.60 6.25 17.63
CA TYR A 180 13.98 5.01 17.20
C TYR A 180 12.58 4.88 17.79
N ALA A 181 11.70 4.23 17.04
CA ALA A 181 10.42 3.74 17.52
C ALA A 181 10.66 2.47 18.35
N SER A 182 9.93 2.37 19.47
CA SER A 182 9.89 1.17 20.31
C SER A 182 8.49 0.59 20.29
N ASP A 183 8.40 -0.69 19.96
CA ASP A 183 7.15 -1.44 19.98
C ASP A 183 6.55 -1.50 21.40
N GLU A 184 7.41 -1.62 22.42
CA GLU A 184 6.99 -1.62 23.82
C GLU A 184 6.37 -0.28 24.23
N PHE A 185 6.99 0.83 23.80
CA PHE A 185 6.48 2.17 24.05
C PHE A 185 5.14 2.42 23.34
N ASP A 186 4.98 1.98 22.09
CA ASP A 186 3.71 2.09 21.36
C ASP A 186 2.62 1.19 22.00
N ASP A 187 2.98 -0.02 22.46
CA ASP A 187 2.07 -0.91 23.18
C ASP A 187 1.57 -0.29 24.49
N GLU A 188 2.45 0.35 25.27
CA GLU A 188 2.08 1.08 26.49
C GLU A 188 1.09 2.21 26.22
N LEU A 189 1.30 2.98 25.16
CA LEU A 189 0.38 4.06 24.78
C LEU A 189 -0.96 3.51 24.24
N SER A 190 -0.92 2.46 23.42
CA SER A 190 -2.14 1.88 22.83
C SER A 190 -3.13 1.32 23.87
N ALA A 191 -2.70 1.10 25.11
CA ALA A 191 -3.57 0.70 26.20
C ALA A 191 -4.60 1.79 26.59
N PHE A 192 -4.32 3.07 26.32
CA PHE A 192 -5.15 4.20 26.76
C PHE A 192 -6.13 4.71 25.70
N VAL A 193 -5.84 4.43 24.43
CA VAL A 193 -6.66 4.82 23.29
C VAL A 193 -6.83 3.59 22.42
N GLY A 194 -8.05 3.23 22.01
CA GLY A 194 -8.39 1.94 21.36
C GLY A 194 -7.80 1.69 19.97
N GLY A 195 -6.51 1.97 19.78
CA GLY A 195 -5.77 2.02 18.53
C GLY A 195 -5.07 3.36 18.37
N LEU A 196 -3.77 3.32 18.11
CA LEU A 196 -3.00 4.52 17.75
C LEU A 196 -3.02 4.74 16.23
N PRO A 197 -3.19 5.99 15.78
CA PRO A 197 -3.18 6.33 14.37
C PRO A 197 -1.77 6.27 13.79
N ASP A 198 -1.67 6.10 12.47
CA ASP A 198 -0.41 6.06 11.75
C ASP A 198 0.40 7.37 11.92
N PRO A 199 1.61 7.32 12.54
CA PRO A 199 2.45 8.49 12.82
C PRO A 199 3.41 8.86 11.69
N LYS A 200 3.40 8.14 10.56
CA LYS A 200 4.31 8.42 9.45
C LYS A 200 4.04 9.78 8.82
N VAL A 201 5.11 10.55 8.62
CA VAL A 201 5.11 11.81 7.86
C VAL A 201 6.03 11.67 6.64
N PRO A 202 5.82 12.43 5.55
CA PRO A 202 6.77 12.50 4.46
C PRO A 202 8.14 12.88 4.98
N GLU A 203 9.18 12.36 4.32
CA GLU A 203 10.53 12.72 4.68
C GLU A 203 10.76 14.21 4.45
N VAL A 204 11.20 14.91 5.50
CA VAL A 204 11.57 16.33 5.43
C VAL A 204 12.92 16.57 6.06
N ARG A 205 13.55 17.68 5.68
CA ARG A 205 14.84 18.12 6.20
C ARG A 205 14.78 19.56 6.71
N GLU A 206 15.35 19.79 7.87
CA GLU A 206 15.60 21.10 8.48
C GLU A 206 17.11 21.32 8.51
N ASP A 207 17.61 22.34 7.81
CA ASP A 207 19.02 22.71 7.83
C ASP A 207 19.25 23.81 8.88
N TYR A 208 20.29 23.64 9.72
CA TYR A 208 20.60 24.59 10.78
C TYR A 208 21.61 25.64 10.32
N SER A 209 21.39 26.90 10.72
CA SER A 209 22.29 28.01 10.39
C SER A 209 23.70 27.84 10.97
N SER A 210 23.82 27.11 12.08
CA SER A 210 25.09 26.72 12.71
C SER A 210 25.86 25.63 11.93
N GLY A 211 25.28 25.10 10.85
CA GLY A 211 25.72 23.87 10.20
C GLY A 211 25.03 22.64 10.81
N GLY A 212 24.96 21.55 10.03
CA GLY A 212 24.18 20.37 10.39
C GLY A 212 22.75 20.39 9.86
N TYR A 213 22.01 19.33 10.13
CA TYR A 213 20.61 19.20 9.73
C TYR A 213 19.87 18.17 10.59
N SER A 214 18.55 18.26 10.61
CA SER A 214 17.67 17.18 11.05
C SER A 214 16.82 16.69 9.89
N ARG A 215 16.62 15.38 9.78
CA ARG A 215 15.62 14.78 8.90
C ARG A 215 14.56 14.12 9.75
N TYR A 216 13.31 14.18 9.29
CA TYR A 216 12.15 13.61 9.97
C TYR A 216 11.33 12.79 9.00
N ARG A 217 10.83 11.64 9.44
CA ARG A 217 9.82 10.82 8.72
C ARG A 217 8.72 10.26 9.63
N GLY A 218 8.67 10.72 10.88
CA GLY A 218 7.63 10.38 11.86
C GLY A 218 7.33 11.54 12.80
N ILE A 219 6.42 11.31 13.74
CA ILE A 219 6.18 12.20 14.88
C ILE A 219 7.23 11.88 15.95
N TYR A 220 7.98 12.90 16.38
CA TYR A 220 8.98 12.80 17.43
C TYR A 220 8.36 13.11 18.79
N TYR A 221 8.79 12.42 19.83
CA TYR A 221 8.36 12.57 21.21
C TYR A 221 9.56 12.66 22.14
N GLU A 222 9.52 13.59 23.08
CA GLU A 222 10.50 13.76 24.14
C GLU A 222 9.80 14.19 25.40
N HIS A 223 10.39 13.84 26.54
CA HIS A 223 9.88 14.24 27.84
C HIS A 223 11.01 14.65 28.78
N GLN A 224 10.62 15.26 29.88
CA GLN A 224 11.46 15.46 31.04
C GLN A 224 10.66 15.13 32.28
N ASN A 225 11.01 14.00 32.89
CA ASN A 225 10.55 13.61 34.22
C ASN A 225 11.54 14.13 35.26
N ASN A 226 11.12 15.06 36.10
CA ASN A 226 11.92 15.62 37.17
C ASN A 226 11.82 14.77 38.44
N ALA A 227 12.79 14.92 39.34
CA ALA A 227 12.75 14.24 40.63
C ALA A 227 11.54 14.70 41.46
N SER A 228 10.99 13.79 42.26
CA SER A 228 9.90 14.09 43.19
C SER A 228 10.25 15.27 44.09
N GLY A 229 9.46 16.34 44.04
CA GLY A 229 9.71 17.59 44.79
C GLY A 229 10.45 18.68 44.00
N SER A 230 10.72 18.46 42.72
CA SER A 230 11.15 19.53 41.80
C SER A 230 10.13 20.67 41.75
N SER A 231 10.61 21.91 41.71
CA SER A 231 9.78 23.09 41.45
C SER A 231 9.43 23.25 39.97
N VAL A 232 10.07 22.49 39.10
CA VAL A 232 9.80 22.44 37.66
C VAL A 232 8.85 21.28 37.41
N ALA A 233 7.72 21.59 36.78
CA ALA A 233 6.73 20.58 36.38
C ALA A 233 7.31 19.67 35.30
N ASP A 234 6.89 18.41 35.32
CA ASP A 234 7.19 17.47 34.25
C ASP A 234 6.51 17.93 32.97
N TRP A 235 7.21 17.76 31.86
CA TRP A 235 6.69 18.10 30.54
C TRP A 235 7.00 16.98 29.54
N ALA A 236 6.13 16.87 28.56
CA ALA A 236 6.37 16.15 27.34
C ALA A 236 6.15 17.10 26.17
N TYR A 237 6.81 16.90 25.04
CA TYR A 237 6.38 17.52 23.80
C TYR A 237 6.45 16.53 22.66
N VAL A 238 5.62 16.81 21.66
CA VAL A 238 5.59 16.09 20.39
C VAL A 238 5.87 17.06 19.27
N GLU A 239 6.74 16.66 18.33
CA GLU A 239 7.09 17.44 17.15
C GLU A 239 6.68 16.67 15.89
N TYR A 240 6.01 17.37 14.99
CA TYR A 240 5.43 16.82 13.77
C TYR A 240 5.48 17.84 12.64
N VAL A 241 5.21 17.39 11.43
CA VAL A 241 5.39 18.20 10.23
C VAL A 241 4.10 18.24 9.41
N ILE A 242 3.69 19.46 9.08
CA ILE A 242 2.58 19.73 8.17
C ILE A 242 3.11 20.31 6.86
N LYS A 243 2.48 19.96 5.75
CA LYS A 243 2.89 20.40 4.42
C LYS A 243 2.45 21.84 4.18
N GLY A 244 3.32 22.62 3.52
CA GLY A 244 3.06 24.01 3.18
C GLY A 244 3.20 24.95 4.37
N GLN A 245 2.98 26.25 4.12
CA GLN A 245 3.02 27.27 5.16
C GLN A 245 1.66 27.36 5.85
N HIS A 246 1.52 26.67 6.98
CA HIS A 246 0.33 26.71 7.82
C HIS A 246 0.70 26.97 9.27
N GLU A 247 -0.23 27.59 10.00
CA GLU A 247 -0.15 27.72 11.44
C GLU A 247 -0.52 26.39 12.12
N CYS A 248 0.32 25.98 13.05
CA CYS A 248 0.17 24.72 13.78
C CYS A 248 -0.95 24.81 14.84
N PRO A 249 -1.90 23.85 14.91
CA PRO A 249 -2.95 23.85 15.92
C PRO A 249 -2.42 23.56 17.33
N ASN A 250 -2.83 24.36 18.32
CA ASN A 250 -2.42 24.25 19.73
C ASN A 250 -0.89 24.13 19.87
N LYS A 251 -0.17 25.02 19.17
CA LYS A 251 1.28 24.99 19.07
C LYS A 251 1.94 25.55 20.32
N TYR A 252 3.05 24.93 20.70
CA TYR A 252 4.05 25.55 21.57
C TYR A 252 5.03 26.38 20.73
N VAL A 253 5.57 25.78 19.67
CA VAL A 253 6.44 26.45 18.69
C VAL A 253 6.06 25.98 17.29
N ASP A 254 6.13 26.88 16.31
CA ASP A 254 6.13 26.54 14.90
C ASP A 254 7.29 27.17 14.14
N ARG A 255 7.82 26.46 13.15
CA ARG A 255 8.94 26.92 12.30
C ARG A 255 8.69 26.54 10.85
N PHE A 256 8.76 27.49 9.93
CA PHE A 256 8.63 27.22 8.50
C PHE A 256 9.99 27.24 7.82
N ASN A 257 10.35 26.17 7.11
CA ASN A 257 11.65 26.05 6.43
C ASN A 257 11.61 26.46 4.94
N GLY A 258 10.49 27.00 4.45
CA GLY A 258 10.29 27.29 3.02
C GLY A 258 9.50 26.24 2.25
N GLN A 259 9.30 25.04 2.82
CA GLN A 259 8.54 23.94 2.19
C GLN A 259 7.47 23.37 3.11
N VAL A 260 7.80 23.18 4.39
CA VAL A 260 6.94 22.59 5.40
C VAL A 260 6.99 23.40 6.69
N THR A 261 5.92 23.33 7.48
CA THR A 261 5.93 23.85 8.84
C THR A 261 6.20 22.71 9.83
N PHE A 262 7.26 22.87 10.63
CA PHE A 262 7.52 22.09 11.83
C PHE A 262 6.63 22.62 12.95
N CYS A 263 5.87 21.73 13.56
CA CYS A 263 4.93 22.02 14.62
C CYS A 263 5.35 21.27 15.87
N SER A 264 5.41 21.95 17.01
CA SER A 264 5.54 21.29 18.30
C SER A 264 4.34 21.57 19.19
N ARG A 265 3.97 20.59 20.02
CA ARG A 265 2.96 20.72 21.06
C ARG A 265 3.53 20.24 22.38
N ILE A 266 3.38 21.07 23.41
CA ILE A 266 3.74 20.72 24.78
C ILE A 266 2.54 20.05 25.47
N ILE A 267 2.83 19.06 26.30
CA ILE A 267 1.91 18.30 27.13
C ILE A 267 2.40 18.48 28.56
N TRP A 268 1.60 19.16 29.37
CA TRP A 268 1.94 19.41 30.77
C TRP A 268 1.39 18.30 31.67
N ALA A 269 2.13 17.97 32.73
CA ALA A 269 1.76 17.00 33.75
C ALA A 269 0.46 17.33 34.49
N THR A 270 0.20 18.62 34.67
CA THR A 270 -1.04 19.18 35.22
C THR A 270 -1.66 20.06 34.16
N ASP A 271 -2.98 20.15 34.12
CA ASP A 271 -3.75 21.01 33.23
C ASP A 271 -3.45 22.50 33.53
N GLY A 272 -2.25 22.95 33.21
CA GLY A 272 -1.85 24.34 33.14
C GLY A 272 -2.43 24.89 31.85
N GLY A 273 -3.75 25.10 31.85
CA GLY A 273 -4.48 25.66 30.74
C GLY A 273 -3.79 26.91 30.20
N THR A 274 -3.46 26.87 28.92
CA THR A 274 -3.35 28.06 28.10
C THR A 274 -4.28 27.83 26.93
N ASP A 275 -5.55 28.15 27.15
CA ASP A 275 -6.45 28.63 26.10
C ASP A 275 -5.88 29.91 25.48
#